data_AF-A0A370H049-F1
#
_entry.id   AF-A0A370H049-F1
#
_cell.length_a   1.000
_cell.length_b   1.000
_cell.length_c   1.000
_cell.angle_alpha   90.00
_cell.angle_beta   90.00
_cell.angle_gamma   90.00
#
_symmetry.space_group_name_H-M   'P 1'
#
loop_
_entity.id
_entity.type
_entity.pdbx_description
1 polymer ?
#
loop_
_entity_poly.entity_id
_entity_poly.type
_entity_poly.pdbx_seq_one_letter_code
_entity_poly.pdbx_strand_id
1 'polypeptide(L)'
;MSADSEPDPGQRRQLTTSARDLDDLAERLTRWLAARLDSDGPPKITNLTRPQAGGMSSSSVLFDAEWQVDGRGGGGSYVARMAPEAGSFPVFETYDLETQYAVMAGVAEHTDVPVPPLCWLETDESVLGTPFFVMRRVDGRIPEDNPPYVFVGWLFDSTADERLRLTRNTVDVIARIHALPDPVAKFPMLDGEGSALRRHVDAQKAWYRWALADDGYRIPLLERAFEWLEEHWPADPGPDVLSWGDARPGNVIYQGFEPAAVLDWEMAALGPRELDIAWIIFIHRFFQDIATRFDQPGLPDYLRRGDVVDHYRQLTGYTVRDLDWYLVYAALRHGIVMARVKRRMIHFGEDTDTADRDDYVMHRPSLEALLAGNYEWD
;
A
#
# COMPACT_ATOMS: atom_id res chain seq x y z
N MET A 1 46.40 -34.53 -15.38
CA MET A 1 44.95 -34.66 -15.23
C MET A 1 44.53 -33.58 -14.24
N SER A 2 44.26 -32.38 -14.76
CA SER A 2 43.75 -31.27 -13.96
C SER A 2 42.23 -31.38 -13.94
N ALA A 3 41.65 -31.34 -12.74
CA ALA A 3 40.21 -31.28 -12.55
C ALA A 3 39.75 -29.84 -12.81
N ASP A 4 38.91 -29.67 -13.83
CA ASP A 4 38.13 -28.46 -14.04
C ASP A 4 37.15 -28.30 -12.87
N SER A 5 37.16 -27.11 -12.26
CA SER A 5 36.16 -26.70 -11.29
C SER A 5 35.01 -26.04 -12.05
N GLU A 6 33.82 -26.63 -11.96
CA GLU A 6 32.60 -26.00 -12.47
C GLU A 6 32.32 -24.71 -11.67
N PRO A 7 31.95 -23.60 -12.33
CA PRO A 7 31.57 -22.38 -11.63
C PRO A 7 30.22 -22.57 -10.93
N ASP A 8 30.14 -22.10 -9.68
CA ASP A 8 28.93 -22.02 -8.86
C ASP A 8 27.77 -21.34 -9.65
N PRO A 9 26.63 -22.02 -9.88
CA PRO A 9 25.49 -21.48 -10.60
C PRO A 9 24.86 -20.25 -9.92
N GLY A 10 25.15 -20.00 -8.64
CA GLY A 10 24.60 -18.89 -7.86
C GLY A 10 25.36 -17.55 -7.98
N GLN A 11 26.57 -17.54 -8.57
CA GLN A 11 27.47 -16.36 -8.47
C GLN A 11 27.51 -15.44 -9.70
N ARG A 12 26.68 -15.67 -10.74
CA ARG A 12 26.72 -14.84 -11.97
C ARG A 12 25.33 -14.40 -12.44
N ARG A 13 24.59 -13.64 -11.61
CA ARG A 13 23.51 -12.75 -12.11
C ARG A 13 22.93 -11.74 -11.10
N GLN A 14 23.69 -11.27 -10.10
CA GLN A 14 23.17 -10.32 -9.09
C GLN A 14 23.99 -9.04 -8.86
N LEU A 15 25.00 -8.74 -9.70
CA LEU A 15 25.90 -7.59 -9.49
C LEU A 15 25.84 -6.50 -10.58
N THR A 16 24.76 -6.44 -11.37
CA THR A 16 24.70 -5.54 -12.55
C THR A 16 23.36 -4.82 -12.81
N THR A 17 22.39 -4.85 -11.90
CA THR A 17 21.42 -3.75 -11.74
C THR A 17 22.06 -2.82 -10.70
N SER A 18 22.88 -1.89 -11.21
CA SER A 18 24.24 -1.67 -10.70
C SER A 18 24.37 -0.32 -10.00
N ALA A 19 25.40 -0.13 -9.17
CA ALA A 19 25.75 1.19 -8.60
C ALA A 19 25.73 2.34 -9.64
N ARG A 20 25.98 2.04 -10.92
CA ARG A 20 25.89 3.00 -12.04
C ARG A 20 24.49 3.58 -12.26
N ASP A 21 23.44 2.82 -11.96
CA ASP A 21 22.05 3.28 -12.09
C ASP A 21 21.69 4.27 -10.97
N LEU A 22 22.29 4.09 -9.79
CA LEU A 22 22.15 5.04 -8.68
C LEU A 22 23.01 6.30 -8.92
N ASP A 23 24.20 6.16 -9.49
CA ASP A 23 25.04 7.31 -9.85
C ASP A 23 24.36 8.20 -10.92
N ASP A 24 23.82 7.62 -12.00
CA ASP A 24 23.06 8.36 -13.03
C ASP A 24 21.82 9.03 -12.41
N LEU A 25 21.09 8.32 -11.54
CA LEU A 25 19.95 8.88 -10.84
C LEU A 25 20.34 10.06 -9.94
N ALA A 26 21.46 9.96 -9.20
CA ALA A 26 21.97 11.05 -8.37
C ALA A 26 22.37 12.28 -9.20
N GLU A 27 23.00 12.08 -10.36
CA GLU A 27 23.35 13.17 -11.29
C GLU A 27 22.11 13.86 -11.86
N ARG A 28 21.08 13.11 -12.24
CA ARG A 28 19.81 13.66 -12.72
C ARG A 28 19.08 14.42 -11.63
N LEU A 29 18.97 13.85 -10.43
CA LEU A 29 18.38 14.52 -9.26
C LEU A 29 19.14 15.81 -8.90
N THR A 30 20.46 15.80 -8.99
CA THR A 30 21.29 17.00 -8.76
C THR A 30 20.92 18.12 -9.73
N ARG A 31 20.88 17.83 -11.03
CA ARG A 31 20.53 18.82 -12.06
C ARG A 31 19.10 19.34 -11.90
N TRP A 32 18.16 18.43 -11.65
CA TRP A 32 16.77 18.76 -11.42
C TRP A 32 16.59 19.66 -10.18
N LEU A 33 17.20 19.29 -9.06
CA LEU A 33 17.07 20.05 -7.81
C LEU A 33 17.74 21.42 -7.92
N ALA A 34 18.86 21.53 -8.65
CA ALA A 34 19.51 22.82 -8.94
C ALA A 34 18.55 23.78 -9.67
N ALA A 35 17.87 23.28 -10.70
CA ALA A 35 16.90 24.06 -11.47
C ALA A 35 15.65 24.42 -10.66
N ARG A 36 15.26 23.59 -9.69
CA ARG A 36 14.08 23.83 -8.86
C ARG A 36 14.30 24.90 -7.77
N LEU A 37 15.53 25.02 -7.29
CA LEU A 37 15.88 25.86 -6.14
C LEU A 37 16.59 27.17 -6.52
N ASP A 38 16.94 27.37 -7.79
CA ASP A 38 17.83 28.45 -8.24
C ASP A 38 19.11 28.53 -7.38
N SER A 39 19.71 27.38 -7.08
CA SER A 39 20.81 27.27 -6.12
C SER A 39 22.13 27.89 -6.64
N ASP A 40 22.92 28.45 -5.72
CA ASP A 40 24.21 29.13 -6.01
C ASP A 40 25.27 28.22 -6.68
N GLY A 41 25.08 26.91 -6.57
CA GLY A 41 25.90 25.85 -7.17
C GLY A 41 25.14 24.52 -7.18
N PRO A 42 25.69 23.45 -7.75
CA PRO A 42 25.01 22.16 -7.83
C PRO A 42 24.73 21.61 -6.42
N PRO A 43 23.48 21.25 -6.10
CA PRO A 43 23.16 20.52 -4.88
C PRO A 43 23.98 19.24 -4.78
N LYS A 44 24.31 18.85 -3.55
CA LYS A 44 25.01 17.60 -3.27
C LYS A 44 24.00 16.55 -2.87
N ILE A 45 23.88 15.49 -3.69
CA ILE A 45 23.06 14.31 -3.38
C ILE A 45 23.96 13.22 -2.80
N THR A 46 23.57 12.67 -1.65
CA THR A 46 24.31 11.61 -0.94
C THR A 46 23.38 10.53 -0.41
N ASN A 47 23.95 9.39 0.01
CA ASN A 47 23.21 8.28 0.65
C ASN A 47 22.02 7.76 -0.19
N LEU A 48 22.15 7.83 -1.52
CA LEU A 48 21.13 7.36 -2.45
C LEU A 48 20.96 5.84 -2.32
N THR A 49 19.79 5.39 -1.89
CA THR A 49 19.52 3.97 -1.66
C THR A 49 18.08 3.62 -2.04
N ARG A 50 17.85 2.38 -2.46
CA ARG A 50 16.50 1.81 -2.58
C ARG A 50 16.17 1.08 -1.25
N PRO A 51 14.98 1.29 -0.66
CA PRO A 51 14.63 0.63 0.60
C PRO A 51 14.55 -0.89 0.38
N GLN A 52 15.07 -1.67 1.34
CA GLN A 52 15.06 -3.14 1.26
C GLN A 52 13.65 -3.73 1.48
N ALA A 53 12.78 -3.01 2.20
CA ALA A 53 11.42 -3.41 2.56
C ALA A 53 10.34 -2.53 1.91
N GLY A 54 10.49 -2.24 0.60
CA GLY A 54 9.48 -1.48 -0.16
C GLY A 54 8.37 -2.38 -0.72
N GLY A 55 7.13 -1.91 -0.67
CA GLY A 55 6.00 -2.57 -1.32
C GLY A 55 6.17 -2.70 -2.83
N MET A 56 5.52 -3.69 -3.44
CA MET A 56 5.69 -4.04 -4.87
C MET A 56 5.01 -3.07 -5.85
N SER A 57 4.24 -2.09 -5.34
CA SER A 57 3.40 -1.21 -6.14
C SER A 57 4.14 0.01 -6.71
N SER A 58 5.17 0.54 -6.06
CA SER A 58 5.90 1.72 -6.54
C SER A 58 7.40 1.64 -6.26
N SER A 59 8.20 2.42 -7.01
CA SER A 59 9.65 2.51 -6.77
C SER A 59 9.93 3.70 -5.86
N SER A 60 10.65 3.48 -4.77
CA SER A 60 11.09 4.54 -3.87
C SER A 60 12.62 4.61 -3.79
N VAL A 61 13.16 5.82 -3.76
CA VAL A 61 14.59 6.07 -3.55
C VAL A 61 14.76 7.06 -2.40
N LEU A 62 15.56 6.68 -1.42
CA LEU A 62 15.93 7.51 -0.28
C LEU A 62 17.23 8.23 -0.60
N PHE A 63 17.34 9.50 -0.23
CA PHE A 63 18.55 10.28 -0.44
C PHE A 63 18.64 11.48 0.50
N ASP A 64 19.86 11.94 0.73
CA ASP A 64 20.11 13.22 1.38
C ASP A 64 20.48 14.26 0.33
N ALA A 65 20.03 15.50 0.53
CA ALA A 65 20.39 16.63 -0.32
C ALA A 65 20.87 17.82 0.52
N GLU A 66 21.94 18.47 0.06
CA GLU A 66 22.48 19.71 0.62
C GLU A 66 22.67 20.75 -0.49
N TRP A 67 22.33 22.01 -0.25
CA TRP A 67 22.48 23.09 -1.23
C TRP A 67 22.66 24.46 -0.57
N GLN A 68 22.91 25.49 -1.38
CA GLN A 68 22.98 26.89 -0.98
C GLN A 68 22.08 27.74 -1.88
N VAL A 69 21.32 28.66 -1.29
CA VAL A 69 20.56 29.71 -2.01
C VAL A 69 20.86 31.04 -1.32
N ASP A 70 21.34 32.03 -2.07
CA ASP A 70 21.71 33.35 -1.55
C ASP A 70 22.67 33.28 -0.35
N GLY A 71 23.62 32.35 -0.39
CA GLY A 71 24.58 32.09 0.68
C GLY A 71 24.00 31.46 1.96
N ARG A 72 22.76 30.96 1.92
CA ARG A 72 22.12 30.22 3.01
C ARG A 72 22.04 28.73 2.69
N GLY A 73 22.51 27.91 3.62
CA GLY A 73 22.45 26.46 3.50
C GLY A 73 21.05 25.90 3.68
N GLY A 74 20.69 24.96 2.81
CA GLY A 74 19.49 24.13 2.91
C GLY A 74 19.84 22.66 2.78
N GLY A 75 18.96 21.78 3.27
CA GLY A 75 19.16 20.35 3.11
C GLY A 75 18.22 19.47 3.93
N GLY A 76 18.50 18.17 3.88
CA GLY A 76 17.88 17.13 4.71
C GLY A 76 17.74 15.81 3.99
N SER A 77 16.94 14.92 4.57
CA SER A 77 16.66 13.58 4.04
C SER A 77 15.32 13.53 3.34
N TYR A 78 15.29 12.85 2.20
CA TYR A 78 14.17 12.82 1.27
C TYR A 78 13.88 11.40 0.77
N VAL A 79 12.66 11.23 0.27
CA VAL A 79 12.22 10.05 -0.47
C VAL A 79 11.63 10.53 -1.78
N ALA A 80 12.13 10.02 -2.90
CA ALA A 80 11.49 10.15 -4.20
C ALA A 80 10.63 8.91 -4.47
N ARG A 81 9.35 9.10 -4.74
CA ARG A 81 8.42 8.04 -5.18
C ARG A 81 8.18 8.19 -6.67
N MET A 82 8.40 7.11 -7.40
CA MET A 82 8.38 7.01 -8.86
C MET A 82 7.44 5.87 -9.28
N ALA A 83 6.92 5.94 -10.50
CA ALA A 83 6.18 4.83 -11.06
C ALA A 83 7.13 3.63 -11.28
N PRO A 84 6.62 2.39 -11.30
CA PRO A 84 7.45 1.23 -11.61
C PRO A 84 8.03 1.30 -13.02
N GLU A 85 9.22 0.72 -13.19
CA GLU A 85 9.88 0.64 -14.48
C GLU A 85 9.04 -0.19 -15.48
N ALA A 86 9.07 0.15 -16.77
CA ALA A 86 8.21 -0.47 -17.81
C ALA A 86 8.37 -2.00 -17.96
N GLY A 87 9.47 -2.59 -17.46
CA GLY A 87 9.72 -4.04 -17.45
C GLY A 87 9.34 -4.75 -16.14
N SER A 88 8.73 -4.06 -15.17
CA SER A 88 8.53 -4.57 -13.80
C SER A 88 7.32 -5.49 -13.61
N PHE A 89 6.52 -5.71 -14.67
CA PHE A 89 5.21 -6.37 -14.62
C PHE A 89 4.32 -5.70 -13.57
N PRO A 90 3.74 -4.53 -13.88
CA PRO A 90 3.12 -3.67 -12.89
C PRO A 90 1.90 -4.31 -12.22
N VAL A 91 1.63 -3.88 -10.99
CA VAL A 91 0.47 -4.32 -10.19
C VAL A 91 -0.79 -3.58 -10.63
N PHE A 92 -0.67 -2.27 -10.92
CA PHE A 92 -1.77 -1.42 -11.39
C PHE A 92 -1.62 -1.08 -12.88
N GLU A 93 -2.74 -0.81 -13.53
CA GLU A 93 -2.75 -0.42 -14.95
C GLU A 93 -2.11 0.95 -15.16
N THR A 94 -2.42 1.89 -14.28
CA THR A 94 -1.95 3.28 -14.32
C THR A 94 -1.39 3.70 -12.97
N TYR A 95 -0.32 4.48 -12.98
CA TYR A 95 0.30 5.06 -11.79
C TYR A 95 0.11 6.57 -11.79
N ASP A 96 -0.97 7.02 -11.15
CA ASP A 96 -1.30 8.45 -11.06
C ASP A 96 -0.67 9.08 -9.81
N LEU A 97 0.62 9.39 -9.93
CA LEU A 97 1.38 10.02 -8.87
C LEU A 97 0.96 11.48 -8.59
N GLU A 98 0.37 12.16 -9.58
CA GLU A 98 -0.15 13.52 -9.41
C GLU A 98 -1.36 13.51 -8.48
N THR A 99 -2.31 12.61 -8.72
CA THR A 99 -3.45 12.40 -7.83
C THR A 99 -2.98 11.96 -6.45
N GLN A 100 -2.03 11.03 -6.34
CA GLN A 100 -1.48 10.63 -5.05
C GLN A 100 -0.87 11.82 -4.28
N TYR A 101 -0.06 12.65 -4.96
CA TYR A 101 0.52 13.87 -4.38
C TYR A 101 -0.57 14.84 -3.91
N ALA A 102 -1.59 15.07 -4.75
CA ALA A 102 -2.67 15.98 -4.44
C ALA A 102 -3.53 15.49 -3.25
N VAL A 103 -3.78 14.19 -3.14
CA VAL A 103 -4.44 13.59 -1.97
C VAL A 103 -3.62 13.80 -0.71
N MET A 104 -2.32 13.48 -0.74
CA MET A 104 -1.43 13.68 0.41
C MET A 104 -1.37 15.15 0.83
N ALA A 105 -1.33 16.09 -0.14
CA ALA A 105 -1.35 17.52 0.13
C ALA A 105 -2.66 17.95 0.80
N GLY A 106 -3.81 17.49 0.28
CA GLY A 106 -5.12 17.80 0.86
C GLY A 106 -5.31 17.21 2.26
N VAL A 107 -4.78 16.02 2.53
CA VAL A 107 -4.76 15.41 3.87
C VAL A 107 -3.93 16.27 4.83
N ALA A 108 -2.73 16.69 4.42
CA ALA A 108 -1.88 17.56 5.23
C ALA A 108 -2.51 18.93 5.51
N GLU A 109 -3.27 19.46 4.55
CA GLU A 109 -3.92 20.77 4.67
C GLU A 109 -5.17 20.72 5.55
N HIS A 110 -5.92 19.62 5.51
CA HIS A 110 -7.27 19.59 6.07
C HIS A 110 -7.44 18.67 7.28
N THR A 111 -6.40 17.94 7.69
CA THR A 111 -6.41 17.04 8.84
C THR A 111 -5.16 17.21 9.69
N ASP A 112 -5.17 16.64 10.90
CA ASP A 112 -4.01 16.48 11.78
C ASP A 112 -3.34 15.10 11.62
N VAL A 113 -3.73 14.34 10.60
CA VAL A 113 -3.14 13.03 10.30
C VAL A 113 -1.71 13.24 9.81
N PRO A 114 -0.71 12.60 10.42
CA PRO A 114 0.66 12.81 10.03
C PRO A 114 0.91 12.15 8.67
N VAL A 115 1.23 12.94 7.65
CA VAL A 115 1.75 12.46 6.35
C VAL A 115 3.17 13.00 6.17
N PRO A 116 4.04 12.32 5.38
CA PRO A 116 5.35 12.86 5.07
C PRO A 116 5.24 14.26 4.45
N PRO A 117 6.00 15.26 4.93
CA PRO A 117 5.97 16.59 4.33
C PRO A 117 6.34 16.54 2.85
N LEU A 118 5.40 16.90 1.99
CA LEU A 118 5.61 16.96 0.54
C LEU A 118 6.54 18.13 0.20
N CYS A 119 7.48 17.90 -0.70
CA CYS A 119 8.44 18.90 -1.14
C CYS A 119 8.16 19.35 -2.58
N TRP A 120 8.16 18.40 -3.52
CA TRP A 120 8.12 18.70 -4.95
C TRP A 120 7.38 17.61 -5.72
N LEU A 121 6.61 18.00 -6.72
CA LEU A 121 6.06 17.13 -7.76
C LEU A 121 6.74 17.46 -9.09
N GLU A 122 7.12 16.43 -9.84
CA GLU A 122 7.67 16.51 -11.19
C GLU A 122 6.89 15.58 -12.12
N THR A 123 6.28 16.17 -13.14
CA THR A 123 5.43 15.48 -14.12
C THR A 123 6.14 15.29 -15.46
N ASP A 124 7.26 16.00 -15.69
CA ASP A 124 8.05 15.82 -16.90
C ASP A 124 8.92 14.56 -16.82
N GLU A 125 8.52 13.53 -17.57
CA GLU A 125 9.24 12.27 -17.67
C GLU A 125 10.66 12.43 -18.24
N SER A 126 10.99 13.54 -18.90
CA SER A 126 12.33 13.77 -19.45
C SER A 126 13.43 13.83 -18.36
N VAL A 127 13.04 14.08 -17.11
CA VAL A 127 13.95 14.20 -15.96
C VAL A 127 14.49 12.82 -15.54
N LEU A 128 13.61 11.92 -15.10
CA LEU A 128 13.97 10.59 -14.57
C LEU A 128 13.48 9.42 -15.43
N GLY A 129 12.84 9.68 -16.56
CA GLY A 129 12.19 8.66 -17.39
C GLY A 129 10.79 8.27 -16.90
N THR A 130 10.29 8.91 -15.84
CA THR A 130 8.97 8.67 -15.24
C THR A 130 8.59 9.87 -14.36
N PRO A 131 7.28 10.15 -14.16
CA PRO A 131 6.85 11.14 -13.17
C PRO A 131 7.28 10.70 -11.77
N PHE A 132 7.49 11.68 -10.89
CA PHE A 132 7.85 11.41 -9.51
C PHE A 132 7.49 12.56 -8.59
N PHE A 133 7.37 12.26 -7.30
CA PHE A 133 7.33 13.30 -6.28
C PHE A 133 8.31 13.01 -5.17
N VAL A 134 8.71 14.08 -4.49
CA VAL A 134 9.67 14.05 -3.40
C VAL A 134 9.00 14.53 -2.12
N MET A 135 9.23 13.81 -1.05
CA MET A 135 8.79 14.13 0.31
C MET A 135 9.97 14.06 1.28
N ARG A 136 9.83 14.68 2.45
CA ARG A 136 10.78 14.49 3.56
C ARG A 136 10.73 13.04 4.04
N ARG A 137 11.89 12.48 4.32
CA ARG A 137 12.00 11.19 5.00
C ARG A 137 11.50 11.34 6.44
N VAL A 138 10.67 10.41 6.87
CA VAL A 138 10.20 10.29 8.26
C VAL A 138 10.84 9.04 8.86
N ASP A 139 11.47 9.20 10.02
CA ASP A 139 12.11 8.08 10.72
C ASP A 139 11.11 7.34 11.61
N GLY A 140 11.24 6.02 11.67
CA GLY A 140 10.45 5.15 12.51
C GLY A 140 10.51 3.69 12.05
N ARG A 141 9.58 2.88 12.54
CA ARG A 141 9.46 1.46 12.21
C ARG A 141 8.12 1.18 11.56
N ILE A 142 8.11 0.26 10.61
CA ILE A 142 6.89 -0.23 9.96
C ILE A 142 6.73 -1.71 10.34
N PRO A 143 5.52 -2.22 10.62
CA PRO A 143 5.26 -3.66 10.66
C PRO A 143 5.47 -4.26 9.26
N GLU A 144 6.45 -5.16 9.12
CA GLU A 144 6.86 -5.71 7.83
C GLU A 144 5.82 -6.69 7.25
N ASP A 145 5.67 -6.71 5.93
CA ASP A 145 4.81 -7.67 5.22
C ASP A 145 5.58 -8.93 4.78
N ASN A 146 6.92 -8.87 4.70
CA ASN A 146 7.73 -10.00 4.24
C ASN A 146 9.10 -10.05 4.96
N PRO A 147 9.31 -11.02 5.89
CA PRO A 147 8.29 -11.92 6.43
C PRO A 147 7.18 -11.13 7.15
N PRO A 148 5.91 -11.59 7.13
CA PRO A 148 4.82 -10.89 7.79
C PRO A 148 5.06 -10.68 9.29
N TYR A 149 4.67 -9.52 9.82
CA TYR A 149 4.85 -9.12 11.22
C TYR A 149 4.20 -10.04 12.27
N VAL A 150 3.39 -11.00 11.85
CA VAL A 150 2.82 -12.05 12.72
C VAL A 150 3.79 -13.21 12.97
N PHE A 151 4.93 -13.24 12.29
CA PHE A 151 5.97 -14.26 12.48
C PHE A 151 7.19 -13.74 13.22
N VAL A 152 7.58 -12.49 12.96
CA VAL A 152 8.81 -11.89 13.49
C VAL A 152 8.67 -10.36 13.59
N GLY A 153 9.62 -9.75 14.30
CA GLY A 153 9.79 -8.30 14.32
C GLY A 153 9.19 -7.64 15.56
N TRP A 154 9.39 -6.33 15.67
CA TRP A 154 9.07 -5.59 16.89
C TRP A 154 7.59 -5.60 17.29
N LEU A 155 6.68 -5.78 16.33
CA LEU A 155 5.25 -5.94 16.62
C LEU A 155 4.94 -7.35 17.14
N PHE A 156 5.58 -8.39 16.60
CA PHE A 156 5.49 -9.74 17.11
C PHE A 156 5.99 -9.83 18.56
N ASP A 157 7.14 -9.19 18.84
CA ASP A 157 7.80 -9.20 20.15
C ASP A 157 7.11 -8.29 21.20
N SER A 158 6.07 -7.54 20.80
CA SER A 158 5.38 -6.59 21.69
C SER A 158 4.47 -7.29 22.71
N THR A 159 4.06 -6.56 23.74
CA THR A 159 3.07 -7.00 24.73
C THR A 159 1.63 -6.80 24.22
N ALA A 160 0.65 -7.46 24.85
CA ALA A 160 -0.76 -7.28 24.50
C ALA A 160 -1.24 -5.83 24.66
N ASP A 161 -0.80 -5.13 25.71
CA ASP A 161 -1.14 -3.72 25.94
C ASP A 161 -0.56 -2.81 24.85
N GLU A 162 0.65 -3.11 24.38
CA GLU A 162 1.29 -2.39 23.27
C GLU A 162 0.58 -2.63 21.94
N ARG A 163 0.15 -3.87 21.67
CA ARG A 163 -0.66 -4.20 20.48
C ARG A 163 -2.01 -3.50 20.51
N LEU A 164 -2.68 -3.49 21.65
CA LEU A 164 -3.95 -2.78 21.82
C LEU A 164 -3.77 -1.26 21.63
N ARG A 165 -2.70 -0.67 22.16
CA ARG A 165 -2.37 0.74 21.92
C ARG A 165 -2.15 1.01 20.44
N LEU A 166 -1.42 0.13 19.74
CA LEU A 166 -1.19 0.30 18.31
C LEU A 166 -2.49 0.17 17.51
N THR A 167 -3.33 -0.83 17.80
CA THR A 167 -4.68 -0.96 17.22
C THR A 167 -5.47 0.34 17.38
N ARG A 168 -5.54 0.89 18.59
CA ARG A 168 -6.25 2.16 18.84
C ARG A 168 -5.68 3.31 18.04
N ASN A 169 -4.35 3.49 18.07
CA ASN A 169 -3.70 4.59 17.39
C ASN A 169 -3.82 4.51 15.85
N THR A 170 -3.83 3.31 15.27
CA THR A 170 -4.09 3.12 13.83
C THR A 170 -5.55 3.42 13.48
N VAL A 171 -6.49 3.00 14.33
CA VAL A 171 -7.92 3.29 14.13
C VAL A 171 -8.21 4.79 14.33
N ASP A 172 -7.50 5.47 15.24
CA ASP A 172 -7.57 6.93 15.41
C ASP A 172 -7.15 7.68 14.13
N VAL A 173 -6.17 7.16 13.39
CA VAL A 173 -5.79 7.70 12.09
C VAL A 173 -6.95 7.59 11.11
N ILE A 174 -7.51 6.39 10.93
CA ILE A 174 -8.64 6.14 10.01
C ILE A 174 -9.83 7.04 10.40
N ALA A 175 -10.18 7.11 11.68
CA ALA A 175 -11.26 7.93 12.18
C ALA A 175 -11.08 9.43 11.88
N ARG A 176 -9.84 9.95 11.99
CA ARG A 176 -9.53 11.36 11.67
C ARG A 176 -9.63 11.66 10.18
N ILE A 177 -9.19 10.73 9.32
CA ILE A 177 -9.38 10.84 7.86
C ILE A 177 -10.89 10.90 7.55
N HIS A 178 -11.66 9.99 8.15
CA HIS A 178 -13.11 9.88 7.93
C HIS A 178 -13.93 11.05 8.52
N ALA A 179 -13.36 11.80 9.46
CA ALA A 179 -14.02 12.94 10.11
C ALA A 179 -13.99 14.21 9.25
N LEU A 180 -13.28 14.19 8.12
CA LEU A 180 -13.15 15.34 7.25
C LEU A 180 -14.51 15.78 6.68
N PRO A 181 -14.93 17.04 6.89
CA PRO A 181 -16.15 17.56 6.29
C PRO A 181 -15.96 17.81 4.80
N ASP A 182 -17.03 17.58 4.03
CA ASP A 182 -17.13 17.88 2.59
C ASP A 182 -15.98 17.27 1.75
N PRO A 183 -15.75 15.94 1.82
CA PRO A 183 -14.59 15.31 1.18
C PRO A 183 -14.57 15.49 -0.34
N VAL A 184 -15.74 15.54 -1.01
CA VAL A 184 -15.84 15.83 -2.46
C VAL A 184 -15.24 17.19 -2.82
N ALA A 185 -15.53 18.23 -2.02
CA ALA A 185 -15.04 19.58 -2.30
C ALA A 185 -13.53 19.71 -2.09
N LYS A 186 -12.99 18.91 -1.16
CA LYS A 186 -11.56 18.88 -0.81
C LYS A 186 -10.74 17.97 -1.71
N PHE A 187 -11.36 16.92 -2.24
CA PHE A 187 -10.75 15.94 -3.13
C PHE A 187 -11.56 15.77 -4.42
N PRO A 188 -11.72 16.84 -5.23
CA PRO A 188 -12.51 16.79 -6.45
C PRO A 188 -11.92 15.85 -7.51
N MET A 189 -10.61 15.56 -7.45
CA MET A 189 -9.95 14.59 -8.32
C MET A 189 -10.41 13.15 -8.09
N LEU A 190 -11.00 12.85 -6.93
CA LEU A 190 -11.54 11.52 -6.58
C LEU A 190 -13.06 11.43 -6.79
N ASP A 191 -13.70 12.55 -7.17
CA ASP A 191 -15.14 12.59 -7.40
C ASP A 191 -15.52 12.00 -8.78
N GLY A 192 -16.79 11.61 -8.91
CA GLY A 192 -17.33 11.09 -10.15
C GLY A 192 -18.85 10.95 -10.09
N GLU A 193 -19.45 10.63 -11.22
CA GLU A 193 -20.91 10.50 -11.30
C GLU A 193 -21.43 9.26 -10.55
N GLY A 194 -22.59 9.39 -9.92
CA GLY A 194 -23.29 8.28 -9.25
C GLY A 194 -22.73 7.91 -7.86
N SER A 195 -23.00 6.68 -7.43
CA SER A 195 -22.55 6.16 -6.12
C SER A 195 -21.06 5.88 -6.11
N ALA A 196 -20.34 6.41 -5.12
CA ALA A 196 -18.92 6.18 -4.97
C ALA A 196 -18.57 4.71 -4.71
N LEU A 197 -19.37 3.99 -3.90
CA LEU A 197 -19.22 2.54 -3.72
C LEU A 197 -19.36 1.77 -5.04
N ARG A 198 -20.35 2.13 -5.88
CA ARG A 198 -20.55 1.50 -7.19
C ARG A 198 -19.33 1.73 -8.09
N ARG A 199 -18.88 2.98 -8.21
CA ARG A 199 -17.65 3.31 -8.97
C ARG A 199 -16.45 2.53 -8.47
N HIS A 200 -16.29 2.42 -7.15
CA HIS A 200 -15.17 1.71 -6.56
C HIS A 200 -15.20 0.21 -6.91
N VAL A 201 -16.35 -0.46 -6.80
CA VAL A 201 -16.49 -1.88 -7.20
C VAL A 201 -16.29 -2.08 -8.71
N ASP A 202 -16.84 -1.19 -9.53
CA ASP A 202 -16.67 -1.25 -10.99
C ASP A 202 -15.20 -1.07 -11.40
N ALA A 203 -14.47 -0.17 -10.72
CA ALA A 203 -13.03 -0.01 -10.92
C ALA A 203 -12.25 -1.27 -10.53
N GLN A 204 -12.60 -1.94 -9.42
CA GLN A 204 -11.97 -3.22 -9.05
C GLN A 204 -12.26 -4.33 -10.07
N LYS A 205 -13.47 -4.35 -10.64
CA LYS A 205 -13.84 -5.29 -11.70
C LYS A 205 -13.05 -5.03 -12.99
N ALA A 206 -12.88 -3.75 -13.36
CA ALA A 206 -12.03 -3.36 -14.50
C ALA A 206 -10.57 -3.77 -14.26
N TRP A 207 -10.06 -3.54 -13.05
CA TRP A 207 -8.70 -3.94 -12.68
C TRP A 207 -8.50 -5.46 -12.71
N TYR A 208 -9.44 -6.27 -12.18
CA TYR A 208 -9.41 -7.73 -12.31
C TYR A 208 -9.36 -8.16 -13.77
N ARG A 209 -10.16 -7.52 -14.63
CA ARG A 209 -10.17 -7.83 -16.06
C ARG A 209 -8.83 -7.58 -16.71
N TRP A 210 -8.30 -6.38 -16.57
CA TRP A 210 -7.00 -6.00 -17.11
C TRP A 210 -5.85 -6.86 -16.55
N ALA A 211 -5.82 -7.04 -15.23
CA ALA A 211 -4.71 -7.70 -14.54
C ALA A 211 -4.62 -9.20 -14.83
N LEU A 212 -5.76 -9.84 -15.11
CA LEU A 212 -5.94 -11.28 -15.08
C LEU A 212 -6.88 -11.81 -16.17
N ALA A 213 -8.14 -11.40 -16.16
CA ALA A 213 -9.18 -12.09 -16.94
C ALA A 213 -8.97 -11.97 -18.47
N ASP A 214 -8.68 -10.76 -18.95
CA ASP A 214 -8.49 -10.48 -20.38
C ASP A 214 -7.16 -11.06 -20.91
N ASP A 215 -6.20 -11.32 -20.00
CA ASP A 215 -4.97 -12.08 -20.25
C ASP A 215 -5.18 -13.61 -20.29
N GLY A 216 -6.41 -14.09 -20.09
CA GLY A 216 -6.77 -15.51 -20.07
C GLY A 216 -6.66 -16.20 -18.70
N TYR A 217 -6.38 -15.45 -17.63
CA TYR A 217 -6.24 -15.95 -16.26
C TYR A 217 -7.49 -15.68 -15.45
N ARG A 218 -8.65 -16.17 -15.94
CA ARG A 218 -9.91 -16.07 -15.19
C ARG A 218 -9.84 -16.91 -13.92
N ILE A 219 -10.27 -16.34 -12.80
CA ILE A 219 -10.26 -16.96 -11.47
C ILE A 219 -11.72 -17.15 -11.01
N PRO A 220 -12.29 -18.37 -11.15
CA PRO A 220 -13.68 -18.65 -10.80
C PRO A 220 -14.10 -18.17 -9.41
N LEU A 221 -13.24 -18.29 -8.40
CA LEU A 221 -13.52 -17.83 -7.04
C LEU A 221 -13.74 -16.31 -6.96
N LEU A 222 -12.92 -15.51 -7.65
CA LEU A 222 -13.08 -14.05 -7.65
C LEU A 222 -14.32 -13.63 -8.44
N GLU A 223 -14.66 -14.34 -9.52
CA GLU A 223 -15.88 -14.10 -10.29
C GLU A 223 -17.14 -14.38 -9.45
N ARG A 224 -17.17 -15.51 -8.72
CA ARG A 224 -18.23 -15.80 -7.74
C ARG A 224 -18.32 -14.74 -6.64
N ALA A 225 -17.18 -14.22 -6.20
CA ALA A 225 -17.18 -13.15 -5.19
C ALA A 225 -17.78 -11.85 -5.75
N PHE A 226 -17.49 -11.46 -6.99
CA PHE A 226 -18.17 -10.33 -7.63
C PHE A 226 -19.68 -10.55 -7.74
N GLU A 227 -20.13 -11.74 -8.14
CA GLU A 227 -21.55 -12.09 -8.20
C GLU A 227 -22.21 -11.98 -6.82
N TRP A 228 -21.56 -12.53 -5.79
CA TRP A 228 -22.04 -12.45 -4.41
C TRP A 228 -22.18 -11.00 -3.93
N LEU A 229 -21.23 -10.11 -4.25
CA LEU A 229 -21.31 -8.70 -3.88
C LEU A 229 -22.51 -8.00 -4.52
N GLU A 230 -22.86 -8.33 -5.77
CA GLU A 230 -24.04 -7.79 -6.45
C GLU A 230 -25.35 -8.28 -5.81
N GLU A 231 -25.41 -9.55 -5.43
CA GLU A 231 -26.59 -10.16 -4.80
C GLU A 231 -26.84 -9.62 -3.39
N HIS A 232 -25.78 -9.20 -2.69
CA HIS A 232 -25.83 -8.78 -1.29
C HIS A 232 -25.53 -7.30 -1.08
N TRP A 233 -25.70 -6.48 -2.13
CA TRP A 233 -25.33 -5.06 -2.11
C TRP A 233 -25.93 -4.32 -0.89
N PRO A 234 -25.14 -3.51 -0.13
CA PRO A 234 -25.63 -2.81 1.04
C PRO A 234 -26.78 -1.86 0.70
N ALA A 235 -27.88 -1.96 1.45
CA ALA A 235 -29.07 -1.14 1.20
C ALA A 235 -28.86 0.33 1.55
N ASP A 236 -28.04 0.60 2.57
CA ASP A 236 -27.62 1.94 2.98
C ASP A 236 -26.11 1.95 3.26
N PRO A 237 -25.27 2.18 2.23
CA PRO A 237 -23.82 2.28 2.37
C PRO A 237 -23.35 3.41 3.31
N GLY A 238 -24.25 4.30 3.75
CA GLY A 238 -23.89 5.47 4.54
C GLY A 238 -23.24 6.59 3.72
N PRO A 239 -22.82 7.68 4.39
CA PRO A 239 -22.18 8.81 3.73
C PRO A 239 -20.76 8.48 3.28
N ASP A 240 -20.39 8.99 2.12
CA ASP A 240 -19.03 8.89 1.62
C ASP A 240 -18.07 9.75 2.46
N VAL A 241 -16.87 9.22 2.68
CA VAL A 241 -15.72 9.87 3.30
C VAL A 241 -14.53 9.81 2.36
N LEU A 242 -13.44 10.49 2.69
CA LEU A 242 -12.14 10.10 2.14
C LEU A 242 -11.77 8.75 2.74
N SER A 243 -11.67 7.72 1.90
CA SER A 243 -11.08 6.42 2.21
C SER A 243 -9.60 6.47 1.85
N TRP A 244 -8.76 6.04 2.78
CA TRP A 244 -7.31 5.93 2.60
C TRP A 244 -6.96 4.85 1.56
N GLY A 245 -7.72 3.75 1.51
CA GLY A 245 -7.56 2.70 0.51
C GLY A 245 -6.76 1.52 1.04
N ASP A 246 -5.41 1.58 1.03
CA ASP A 246 -4.55 0.55 1.63
C ASP A 246 -4.34 0.81 3.13
N ALA A 247 -5.46 0.87 3.85
CA ALA A 247 -5.53 1.31 5.24
C ALA A 247 -5.03 0.25 6.23
N ARG A 248 -3.72 0.07 6.36
CA ARG A 248 -3.14 -1.00 7.18
C ARG A 248 -1.86 -0.58 7.92
N PRO A 249 -1.49 -1.29 9.01
CA PRO A 249 -0.32 -0.94 9.82
C PRO A 249 0.99 -0.93 9.04
N GLY A 250 1.14 -1.81 8.04
CA GLY A 250 2.32 -1.85 7.16
C GLY A 250 2.51 -0.60 6.29
N ASN A 251 1.53 0.31 6.26
CA ASN A 251 1.63 1.61 5.60
C ASN A 251 1.67 2.78 6.59
N VAL A 252 2.01 2.51 7.85
CA VAL A 252 2.21 3.55 8.87
C VAL A 252 3.62 3.42 9.44
N ILE A 253 4.35 4.52 9.44
CA ILE A 253 5.60 4.66 10.17
C ILE A 253 5.26 4.95 11.63
N TYR A 254 5.79 4.16 12.55
CA TYR A 254 5.61 4.33 13.99
C TYR A 254 6.90 4.79 14.68
N GLN A 255 6.76 5.74 15.60
CA GLN A 255 7.78 6.07 16.60
C GLN A 255 7.30 5.55 17.95
N GLY A 256 7.94 4.47 18.44
CA GLY A 256 7.35 3.66 19.50
C GLY A 256 6.10 2.94 18.98
N PHE A 257 4.93 3.30 19.50
CA PHE A 257 3.60 2.82 19.07
C PHE A 257 2.69 3.99 18.62
N GLU A 258 3.27 5.17 18.37
CA GLU A 258 2.56 6.35 17.86
C GLU A 258 2.77 6.50 16.35
N PRO A 259 1.71 6.75 15.55
CA PRO A 259 1.82 7.05 14.13
C PRO A 259 2.63 8.33 13.90
N ALA A 260 3.71 8.22 13.14
CA ALA A 260 4.57 9.33 12.75
C ALA A 260 4.39 9.73 11.28
N ALA A 261 3.94 8.82 10.42
CA ALA A 261 3.53 9.12 9.06
C ALA A 261 2.64 8.02 8.47
N VAL A 262 1.59 8.43 7.76
CA VAL A 262 0.68 7.59 6.98
C VAL A 262 1.11 7.63 5.52
N LEU A 263 1.38 6.46 4.97
CA LEU A 263 1.94 6.28 3.63
C LEU A 263 0.87 5.73 2.67
N ASP A 264 1.28 5.56 1.42
CA ASP A 264 0.61 4.72 0.43
C ASP A 264 -0.84 5.10 0.07
N TRP A 265 -0.99 6.34 -0.39
CA TRP A 265 -2.28 6.93 -0.78
C TRP A 265 -2.71 6.61 -2.23
N GLU A 266 -2.11 5.60 -2.88
CA GLU A 266 -2.40 5.30 -4.29
C GLU A 266 -3.78 4.67 -4.51
N MET A 267 -4.35 4.07 -3.46
CA MET A 267 -5.69 3.48 -3.46
C MET A 267 -6.75 4.39 -2.83
N ALA A 268 -6.40 5.65 -2.56
CA ALA A 268 -7.32 6.60 -1.94
C ALA A 268 -8.53 6.85 -2.84
N ALA A 269 -9.70 6.93 -2.23
CA ALA A 269 -10.96 7.08 -2.95
C ALA A 269 -11.99 7.82 -2.09
N LEU A 270 -13.08 8.26 -2.72
CA LEU A 270 -14.29 8.59 -1.99
C LEU A 270 -15.16 7.34 -1.87
N GLY A 271 -15.71 7.09 -0.69
CA GLY A 271 -16.60 5.95 -0.48
C GLY A 271 -16.99 5.73 0.99
N PRO A 272 -17.79 4.69 1.27
CA PRO A 272 -18.19 4.33 2.63
C PRO A 272 -16.99 4.07 3.54
N ARG A 273 -17.15 4.43 4.82
CA ARG A 273 -16.13 4.27 5.88
C ARG A 273 -15.69 2.82 6.04
N GLU A 274 -16.61 1.90 5.78
CA GLU A 274 -16.43 0.47 5.90
C GLU A 274 -15.41 -0.10 4.92
N LEU A 275 -15.06 0.63 3.84
CA LEU A 275 -13.97 0.24 2.94
C LEU A 275 -12.64 0.11 3.68
N ASP A 276 -12.26 1.11 4.47
CA ASP A 276 -11.00 1.11 5.23
C ASP A 276 -11.08 0.20 6.47
N ILE A 277 -12.24 0.19 7.15
CA ILE A 277 -12.45 -0.61 8.37
C ILE A 277 -12.38 -2.10 8.06
N ALA A 278 -13.02 -2.55 6.98
CA ALA A 278 -12.93 -3.94 6.56
C ALA A 278 -11.53 -4.29 6.06
N TRP A 279 -10.85 -3.36 5.38
CA TRP A 279 -9.50 -3.58 4.88
C TRP A 279 -8.49 -3.86 5.99
N ILE A 280 -8.43 -3.00 7.03
CA ILE A 280 -7.49 -3.20 8.14
C ILE A 280 -7.72 -4.54 8.87
N ILE A 281 -8.98 -4.90 9.10
CA ILE A 281 -9.38 -6.15 9.76
C ILE A 281 -8.97 -7.34 8.88
N PHE A 282 -9.33 -7.32 7.60
CA PHE A 282 -9.09 -8.44 6.70
C PHE A 282 -7.60 -8.67 6.45
N ILE A 283 -6.79 -7.62 6.24
CA ILE A 283 -5.35 -7.80 5.98
C ILE A 283 -4.64 -8.42 7.19
N HIS A 284 -4.97 -7.97 8.41
CA HIS A 284 -4.41 -8.61 9.59
C HIS A 284 -4.85 -10.07 9.70
N ARG A 285 -6.15 -10.33 9.50
CA ARG A 285 -6.68 -11.69 9.58
C ARG A 285 -6.09 -12.63 8.53
N PHE A 286 -5.83 -12.14 7.32
CA PHE A 286 -5.10 -12.88 6.28
C PHE A 286 -3.74 -13.36 6.80
N PHE A 287 -2.93 -12.49 7.40
CA PHE A 287 -1.65 -12.89 7.98
C PHE A 287 -1.83 -13.87 9.13
N GLN A 288 -2.83 -13.67 9.99
CA GLN A 288 -3.14 -14.57 11.09
C GLN A 288 -3.54 -15.99 10.62
N ASP A 289 -4.32 -16.09 9.54
CA ASP A 289 -4.68 -17.37 8.92
C ASP A 289 -3.43 -18.08 8.35
N ILE A 290 -2.49 -17.34 7.74
CA ILE A 290 -1.20 -17.92 7.31
C ILE A 290 -0.43 -18.44 8.51
N ALA A 291 -0.33 -17.67 9.60
CA ALA A 291 0.36 -18.12 10.81
C ALA A 291 -0.24 -19.42 11.36
N THR A 292 -1.57 -19.46 11.47
CA THR A 292 -2.33 -20.64 11.91
C THR A 292 -2.07 -21.85 11.01
N ARG A 293 -2.03 -21.66 9.69
CA ARG A 293 -1.73 -22.73 8.72
C ARG A 293 -0.33 -23.33 8.89
N PHE A 294 0.62 -22.56 9.40
CA PHE A 294 1.99 -23.00 9.70
C PHE A 294 2.20 -23.39 11.17
N ASP A 295 1.11 -23.63 11.92
CA ASP A 295 1.13 -23.94 13.35
C ASP A 295 1.91 -22.90 14.17
N GLN A 296 1.90 -21.63 13.74
CA GLN A 296 2.50 -20.50 14.44
C GLN A 296 1.42 -19.73 15.22
N PRO A 297 1.75 -19.18 16.39
CA PRO A 297 0.78 -18.48 17.22
C PRO A 297 0.21 -17.22 16.56
N GLY A 298 1.02 -16.51 15.74
CA GLY A 298 0.63 -15.23 15.19
C GLY A 298 0.40 -14.17 16.27
N LEU A 299 -0.55 -13.26 16.02
CA LEU A 299 -0.99 -12.19 16.93
C LEU A 299 -2.52 -12.16 17.02
N PRO A 300 -3.18 -13.19 17.58
CA PRO A 300 -4.64 -13.35 17.56
C PRO A 300 -5.41 -12.34 18.43
N ASP A 301 -4.71 -11.49 19.18
CA ASP A 301 -5.26 -10.40 19.99
C ASP A 301 -5.06 -9.01 19.37
N TYR A 302 -4.47 -8.94 18.18
CA TYR A 302 -4.24 -7.70 17.45
C TYR A 302 -5.32 -7.48 16.40
N LEU A 303 -5.76 -6.22 16.22
CA LEU A 303 -6.76 -5.83 15.20
C LEU A 303 -7.99 -6.76 15.08
N ARG A 304 -8.46 -7.30 16.21
CA ARG A 304 -9.70 -8.09 16.24
C ARG A 304 -10.85 -7.26 15.70
N ARG A 305 -11.75 -7.92 14.98
CA ARG A 305 -12.93 -7.27 14.39
C ARG A 305 -13.71 -6.46 15.43
N GLY A 306 -13.96 -7.03 16.61
CA GLY A 306 -14.66 -6.36 17.71
C GLY A 306 -13.92 -5.12 18.20
N ASP A 307 -12.62 -5.24 18.50
CA ASP A 307 -11.81 -4.14 19.03
C ASP A 307 -11.73 -2.94 18.07
N VAL A 308 -11.57 -3.21 16.76
CA VAL A 308 -11.54 -2.16 15.73
C VAL A 308 -12.89 -1.45 15.63
N VAL A 309 -14.00 -2.21 15.55
CA VAL A 309 -15.35 -1.64 15.41
C VAL A 309 -15.75 -0.85 16.66
N ASP A 310 -15.49 -1.39 17.84
CA ASP A 310 -15.86 -0.75 19.10
C ASP A 310 -15.08 0.54 19.31
N HIS A 311 -13.76 0.53 19.06
CA HIS A 311 -12.94 1.74 19.19
C HIS A 311 -13.34 2.80 18.16
N TYR A 312 -13.53 2.42 16.89
CA TYR A 312 -13.99 3.35 15.84
C TYR A 312 -15.33 3.99 16.20
N ARG A 313 -16.28 3.20 16.73
CA ARG A 313 -17.58 3.69 17.19
C ARG A 313 -17.45 4.66 18.36
N GLN A 314 -16.59 4.36 19.34
CA GLN A 314 -16.37 5.22 20.50
C GLN A 314 -15.81 6.59 20.11
N LEU A 315 -14.90 6.65 19.13
CA LEU A 315 -14.31 7.90 18.66
C LEU A 315 -15.28 8.74 17.82
N THR A 316 -16.00 8.09 16.90
CA THR A 316 -16.75 8.80 15.84
C THR A 316 -18.24 8.93 16.13
N GLY A 317 -18.76 8.16 17.09
CA GLY A 317 -20.19 7.99 17.30
C GLY A 317 -20.91 7.23 16.16
N TYR A 318 -20.19 6.79 15.13
CA TYR A 318 -20.75 6.09 13.99
C TYR A 318 -20.85 4.59 14.25
N THR A 319 -21.97 3.99 13.83
CA THR A 319 -22.16 2.54 13.87
C THR A 319 -21.81 1.99 12.50
N VAL A 320 -20.77 1.15 12.45
CA VAL A 320 -20.34 0.39 11.27
C VAL A 320 -21.47 -0.50 10.76
N ARG A 321 -21.71 -0.50 9.44
CA ARG A 321 -22.87 -1.14 8.80
C ARG A 321 -22.42 -2.23 7.84
N ASP A 322 -23.22 -3.28 7.72
CA ASP A 322 -23.04 -4.33 6.70
C ASP A 322 -21.60 -4.85 6.55
N LEU A 323 -20.84 -4.89 7.66
CA LEU A 323 -19.39 -5.09 7.64
C LEU A 323 -18.98 -6.39 6.94
N ASP A 324 -19.80 -7.44 7.03
CA ASP A 324 -19.54 -8.71 6.36
C ASP A 324 -19.44 -8.55 4.83
N TRP A 325 -20.27 -7.69 4.22
CA TRP A 325 -20.16 -7.39 2.79
C TRP A 325 -18.82 -6.74 2.46
N TYR A 326 -18.40 -5.77 3.27
CA TYR A 326 -17.12 -5.08 3.08
C TYR A 326 -15.92 -5.98 3.35
N LEU A 327 -16.04 -6.96 4.25
CA LEU A 327 -15.01 -7.97 4.51
C LEU A 327 -14.86 -8.95 3.33
N VAL A 328 -15.97 -9.39 2.72
CA VAL A 328 -15.91 -10.14 1.44
C VAL A 328 -15.27 -9.28 0.35
N TYR A 329 -15.63 -8.00 0.27
CA TYR A 329 -15.06 -7.09 -0.71
C TYR A 329 -13.56 -6.84 -0.50
N ALA A 330 -13.10 -6.67 0.74
CA ALA A 330 -11.68 -6.58 1.08
C ALA A 330 -10.93 -7.87 0.68
N ALA A 331 -11.52 -9.04 0.96
CA ALA A 331 -10.97 -10.34 0.58
C ALA A 331 -10.86 -10.50 -0.95
N LEU A 332 -11.88 -10.06 -1.70
CA LEU A 332 -11.88 -10.03 -3.16
C LEU A 332 -10.77 -9.12 -3.70
N ARG A 333 -10.70 -7.87 -3.23
CA ARG A 333 -9.68 -6.88 -3.63
C ARG A 333 -8.28 -7.41 -3.39
N HIS A 334 -8.02 -7.93 -2.19
CA HIS A 334 -6.73 -8.55 -1.86
C HIS A 334 -6.45 -9.79 -2.72
N GLY A 335 -7.48 -10.58 -3.07
CA GLY A 335 -7.38 -11.72 -3.98
C GLY A 335 -6.88 -11.34 -5.38
N ILE A 336 -7.34 -10.20 -5.91
CA ILE A 336 -6.86 -9.66 -7.19
C ILE A 336 -5.38 -9.26 -7.08
N VAL A 337 -4.97 -8.57 -5.99
CA VAL A 337 -3.55 -8.23 -5.73
C VAL A 337 -2.68 -9.49 -5.74
N MET A 338 -3.04 -10.50 -4.94
CA MET A 338 -2.26 -11.73 -4.79
C MET A 338 -2.17 -12.52 -6.09
N ALA A 339 -3.26 -12.60 -6.84
CA ALA A 339 -3.25 -13.24 -8.15
C ALA A 339 -2.37 -12.50 -9.16
N ARG A 340 -2.34 -11.17 -9.13
CA ARG A 340 -1.43 -10.37 -9.97
C ARG A 340 0.03 -10.55 -9.56
N VAL A 341 0.31 -10.63 -8.25
CA VAL A 341 1.65 -10.95 -7.73
C VAL A 341 2.08 -12.36 -8.16
N LYS A 342 1.19 -13.35 -8.08
CA LYS A 342 1.45 -14.72 -8.59
C LYS A 342 1.79 -14.71 -10.08
N ARG A 343 1.04 -13.97 -10.90
CA ARG A 343 1.36 -13.77 -12.33
C ARG A 343 2.76 -13.20 -12.53
N ARG A 344 3.11 -12.20 -11.72
CA ARG A 344 4.43 -11.58 -11.75
C ARG A 344 5.54 -12.57 -11.40
N MET A 345 5.39 -13.34 -10.33
CA MET A 345 6.37 -14.36 -9.93
C MET A 345 6.57 -15.41 -11.04
N ILE A 346 5.48 -15.85 -11.68
CA ILE A 346 5.55 -16.76 -12.84
C ILE A 346 6.29 -16.13 -14.02
N HIS A 347 6.01 -14.86 -14.32
CA HIS A 347 6.70 -14.12 -15.39
C HIS A 347 8.21 -14.08 -15.19
N PHE A 348 8.67 -13.90 -13.94
CA PHE A 348 10.09 -13.86 -13.58
C PHE A 348 10.70 -15.24 -13.26
N GLY A 349 9.92 -16.32 -13.34
CA GLY A 349 10.39 -17.69 -13.08
C GLY A 349 10.61 -18.04 -11.61
N GLU A 350 10.03 -17.25 -10.70
CA GLU A 350 10.05 -17.46 -9.25
C GLU A 350 8.97 -18.45 -8.79
N ASP A 351 7.97 -18.69 -9.63
CA ASP A 351 6.84 -19.58 -9.36
C ASP A 351 6.34 -20.23 -10.67
N THR A 352 5.42 -21.19 -10.56
CA THR A 352 4.89 -21.95 -11.69
C THR A 352 3.40 -21.74 -11.90
N ASP A 353 2.99 -21.89 -13.16
CA ASP A 353 1.59 -21.87 -13.56
C ASP A 353 0.84 -23.10 -13.02
N THR A 354 -0.38 -22.91 -12.51
CA THR A 354 -1.24 -23.96 -11.97
C THR A 354 -2.49 -24.18 -12.83
N ALA A 355 -2.95 -25.42 -12.91
CA ALA A 355 -4.15 -25.77 -13.67
C ALA A 355 -5.43 -25.21 -13.03
N ASP A 356 -5.51 -25.24 -11.69
CA ASP A 356 -6.57 -24.57 -10.95
C ASP A 356 -6.18 -23.10 -10.71
N ARG A 357 -6.97 -22.18 -11.26
CA ARG A 357 -6.75 -20.74 -11.17
C ARG A 357 -7.14 -20.16 -9.81
N ASP A 358 -7.96 -20.85 -9.04
CA ASP A 358 -8.30 -20.43 -7.68
C ASP A 358 -7.09 -20.51 -6.74
N ASP A 359 -6.05 -21.29 -7.08
CA ASP A 359 -4.79 -21.38 -6.33
C ASP A 359 -3.94 -20.09 -6.41
N TYR A 360 -4.30 -19.15 -7.28
CA TYR A 360 -3.67 -17.82 -7.33
C TYR A 360 -4.13 -16.94 -6.16
N VAL A 361 -5.26 -17.29 -5.52
CA VAL A 361 -5.77 -16.60 -4.34
C VAL A 361 -5.21 -17.30 -3.10
N MET A 362 -4.17 -16.72 -2.51
CA MET A 362 -3.47 -17.32 -1.36
C MET A 362 -4.41 -17.66 -0.18
N HIS A 363 -5.42 -16.82 0.04
CA HIS A 363 -6.47 -16.97 1.05
C HIS A 363 -7.76 -17.60 0.51
N ARG A 364 -7.67 -18.48 -0.49
CA ARG A 364 -8.80 -19.22 -1.05
C ARG A 364 -9.73 -19.80 0.03
N PRO A 365 -9.25 -20.55 1.04
CA PRO A 365 -10.13 -21.12 2.07
C PRO A 365 -10.93 -20.05 2.82
N SER A 366 -10.29 -18.93 3.15
CA SER A 366 -10.91 -17.81 3.86
C SER A 366 -11.99 -17.15 3.00
N LEU A 367 -11.73 -16.90 1.72
CA LEU A 367 -12.72 -16.31 0.81
C LEU A 367 -13.89 -17.27 0.54
N GLU A 368 -13.64 -18.58 0.38
CA GLU A 368 -14.71 -19.58 0.25
C GLU A 368 -15.62 -19.61 1.49
N ALA A 369 -15.03 -19.57 2.69
CA ALA A 369 -15.79 -19.55 3.94
C ALA A 369 -16.55 -18.23 4.15
N LEU A 370 -16.00 -17.10 3.71
CA LEU A 370 -16.68 -15.80 3.74
C LEU A 370 -17.92 -15.81 2.84
N LEU A 371 -17.80 -16.32 1.60
CA LEU A 371 -18.92 -16.44 0.67
C LEU A 371 -20.01 -17.41 1.19
N ALA A 372 -19.60 -18.45 1.93
CA ALA A 372 -20.51 -19.39 2.57
C ALA A 372 -21.13 -18.87 3.89
N GLY A 373 -20.66 -17.74 4.42
CA GLY A 373 -21.12 -17.17 5.69
C GLY A 373 -20.72 -18.00 6.92
N ASN A 374 -19.65 -18.79 6.84
CA ASN A 374 -19.17 -19.66 7.92
C ASN A 374 -17.73 -19.39 8.35
N TYR A 375 -17.18 -18.24 7.97
CA TYR A 375 -15.84 -17.81 8.40
C TYR A 375 -15.82 -17.39 9.87
N GLU A 376 -14.91 -17.99 10.64
CA GLU A 376 -14.72 -17.69 12.07
C GLU A 376 -13.63 -16.61 12.25
N TRP A 377 -14.03 -15.45 12.78
CA TRP A 377 -13.16 -14.28 12.92
C TRP A 377 -12.31 -14.26 14.20
N ASP A 378 -12.76 -14.93 15.26
CA ASP A 378 -12.17 -14.90 16.61
C ASP A 378 -11.80 -16.31 17.10
#